data_AF-Q30TY2-F1
#
_entry.id   AF-Q30TY2-F1
#
_cell.length_a   1.000
_cell.length_b   1.000
_cell.length_c   1.000
_cell.angle_alpha   90.00
_cell.angle_beta   90.00
_cell.angle_gamma   90.00
#
_symmetry.space_group_name_H-M   'P 1'
#
loop_
_entity.id
_entity.type
_entity.pdbx_description
1 polymer ?
#
loop_
_entity_poly.entity_id
_entity_poly.type
_entity_poly.pdbx_seq_one_letter_code
_entity_poly.pdbx_strand_id
1 'polypeptide(L)'
;MKKIYVFIVAILMASIVSASGDLHLFEVENKNGAITPQKIEEAFVKDGFGIAVNSDMIKPFMIQFKETKFKIFTLMTIYHEQTSFDLVKKYPVAGVFTPLGVGIYQDKAENTLHVSILTSASLSKIMGIEDELIKKLESQVLATLKKVLPTAKYKLSQEPLSESRELLTRYELEVDGDDVKTAKENVLLGLDNGLSLYGFIVAGKLDLNKHMKDSPYDFYDGYSICKLPVIYTVALTKPEAAAFAPCTLAIYKKKDENKIVLEYPSVYNWISSALIKDKDGVDVLLKAQEQFQAILLEIVE
;
A
#
# COMPACT_ATOMS: atom_id res chain seq x y z
N MET A 1 -39.02 -39.88 32.23
CA MET A 1 -38.12 -39.40 31.15
C MET A 1 -37.45 -38.12 31.65
N LYS A 2 -36.13 -38.14 31.85
CA LYS A 2 -35.36 -37.05 32.50
C LYS A 2 -35.25 -35.85 31.54
N LYS A 3 -35.61 -34.66 32.00
CA LYS A 3 -35.37 -33.39 31.30
C LYS A 3 -33.91 -33.00 31.50
N ILE A 4 -33.15 -32.94 30.40
CA ILE A 4 -31.78 -32.43 30.39
C ILE A 4 -31.88 -30.91 30.20
N TYR A 5 -31.43 -30.16 31.21
CA TYR A 5 -31.24 -28.71 31.10
C TYR A 5 -29.81 -28.46 30.64
N VAL A 6 -29.65 -27.93 29.43
CA VAL A 6 -28.35 -27.46 28.93
C VAL A 6 -28.18 -26.03 29.41
N PHE A 7 -27.24 -25.82 30.33
CA PHE A 7 -26.76 -24.49 30.72
C PHE A 7 -25.76 -24.02 29.67
N ILE A 8 -26.11 -22.99 28.89
CA ILE A 8 -25.15 -22.25 28.07
C ILE A 8 -24.48 -21.24 28.99
N VAL A 9 -23.24 -21.50 29.37
CA VAL A 9 -22.38 -20.51 30.03
C VAL A 9 -21.84 -19.61 28.91
N ALA A 10 -22.44 -18.42 28.76
CA ALA A 10 -21.88 -17.37 27.94
C ALA A 10 -20.64 -16.81 28.66
N ILE A 11 -19.46 -17.25 28.23
CA ILE A 11 -18.20 -16.61 28.61
C ILE A 11 -18.15 -15.29 27.83
N LEU A 12 -18.54 -14.20 28.50
CA LEU A 12 -18.17 -12.85 28.05
C LEU A 12 -16.65 -12.73 28.20
N MET A 13 -15.91 -13.03 27.13
CA MET A 13 -14.57 -12.47 26.97
C MET A 13 -14.76 -10.98 26.76
N ALA A 14 -14.52 -10.20 27.82
CA ALA A 14 -14.24 -8.79 27.67
C ALA A 14 -12.89 -8.69 26.92
N SER A 15 -12.96 -8.64 25.58
CA SER A 15 -11.85 -8.21 24.77
C SER A 15 -11.51 -6.79 25.19
N ILE A 16 -10.36 -6.63 25.85
CA ILE A 16 -9.73 -5.33 26.00
C ILE A 16 -9.47 -4.86 24.57
N VAL A 17 -10.35 -4.00 24.06
CA VAL A 17 -10.16 -3.29 22.78
C VAL A 17 -8.95 -2.40 23.00
N SER A 18 -7.79 -2.97 22.71
CA SER A 18 -6.54 -2.24 22.61
C SER A 18 -6.69 -1.44 21.34
N ALA A 19 -6.78 -0.11 21.44
CA ALA A 19 -6.99 0.76 20.30
C ALA A 19 -6.02 0.39 19.16
N SER A 20 -6.53 -0.30 18.14
CA SER A 20 -5.71 -0.84 17.05
C SER A 20 -5.89 0.02 15.82
N GLY A 21 -5.07 1.06 15.70
CA GLY A 21 -4.98 1.85 14.48
C GLY A 21 -4.29 1.06 13.36
N ASP A 22 -4.75 1.26 12.13
CA ASP A 22 -4.13 0.67 10.93
C ASP A 22 -2.88 1.44 10.46
N LEU A 23 -2.65 2.65 10.97
CA LEU A 23 -1.51 3.48 10.61
C LEU A 23 -0.65 3.85 11.83
N HIS A 24 0.67 3.83 11.64
CA HIS A 24 1.59 4.59 12.49
C HIS A 24 1.65 6.03 12.00
N LEU A 25 1.51 6.97 12.92
CA LEU A 25 1.55 8.40 12.64
C LEU A 25 2.68 9.06 13.45
N PHE A 26 3.58 9.72 12.76
CA PHE A 26 4.68 10.50 13.33
C PHE A 26 4.47 11.98 13.04
N GLU A 27 4.65 12.82 14.04
CA GLU A 27 4.54 14.29 13.93
C GLU A 27 5.82 14.92 14.46
N VAL A 28 6.53 15.71 13.66
CA VAL A 28 7.79 16.37 14.05
C VAL A 28 7.77 17.85 13.74
N GLU A 29 8.28 18.67 14.66
CA GLU A 29 8.48 20.10 14.42
C GLU A 29 9.45 20.32 13.26
N ASN A 30 9.03 21.07 12.25
CA ASN A 30 9.76 21.26 10.99
C ASN A 30 9.61 22.69 10.43
N LYS A 31 9.42 23.72 11.28
CA LYS A 31 9.36 25.12 10.86
C LYS A 31 10.50 25.52 9.91
N ASN A 32 11.71 25.08 10.23
CA ASN A 32 12.93 25.43 9.50
C ASN A 32 13.19 24.54 8.27
N GLY A 33 12.34 23.55 7.99
CA GLY A 33 12.51 22.62 6.88
C GLY A 33 13.73 21.70 7.00
N ALA A 34 14.21 21.46 8.23
CA ALA A 34 15.41 20.65 8.49
C ALA A 34 15.19 19.13 8.27
N ILE A 35 13.94 18.68 8.32
CA ILE A 35 13.53 17.33 7.95
C ILE A 35 12.88 17.41 6.57
N THR A 36 13.47 16.70 5.61
CA THR A 36 13.01 16.64 4.22
C THR A 36 12.69 15.20 3.83
N PRO A 37 11.87 14.97 2.80
CA PRO A 37 11.65 13.63 2.26
C PRO A 37 12.96 12.91 1.87
N GLN A 38 13.93 13.64 1.31
CA GLN A 38 15.25 13.11 0.95
C GLN A 38 16.03 12.62 2.18
N LYS A 39 15.99 13.35 3.29
CA LYS A 39 16.65 12.91 4.53
C LYS A 39 16.02 11.63 5.11
N ILE A 40 14.70 11.49 4.96
CA ILE A 40 13.99 10.27 5.34
C ILE A 40 14.38 9.11 4.41
N GLU A 41 14.44 9.35 3.09
CA GLU A 41 14.92 8.39 2.11
C GLU A 41 16.34 7.88 2.43
N GLU A 42 17.28 8.80 2.65
CA GLU A 42 18.68 8.48 3.01
C GLU A 42 18.76 7.61 4.27
N ALA A 43 17.89 7.85 5.25
CA ALA A 43 17.82 7.04 6.46
C ALA A 43 17.35 5.60 6.18
N PHE A 44 16.35 5.44 5.31
CA PHE A 44 15.90 4.13 4.86
C PHE A 44 17.00 3.39 4.10
N VAL A 45 17.67 4.04 3.14
CA VAL A 45 18.79 3.45 2.40
C VAL A 45 19.90 2.97 3.34
N LYS A 46 20.28 3.82 4.31
CA LYS A 46 21.31 3.46 5.30
C LYS A 46 20.94 2.25 6.16
N ASP A 47 19.65 2.05 6.41
CA ASP A 47 19.12 0.95 7.23
C ASP A 47 18.71 -0.29 6.40
N GLY A 48 19.14 -0.38 5.13
CA GLY A 48 18.99 -1.60 4.31
C GLY A 48 17.71 -1.68 3.49
N PHE A 49 17.06 -0.54 3.25
CA PHE A 49 15.91 -0.43 2.37
C PHE A 49 16.31 0.06 0.97
N GLY A 50 15.73 -0.52 -0.07
CA GLY A 50 15.66 0.10 -1.38
C GLY A 50 14.48 1.05 -1.50
N ILE A 51 14.59 1.99 -2.44
CA ILE A 51 13.58 3.02 -2.72
C ILE A 51 13.06 2.80 -4.13
N ALA A 52 11.79 2.43 -4.25
CA ALA A 52 11.19 2.19 -5.56
C ALA A 52 10.60 3.47 -6.17
N VAL A 53 10.06 4.36 -5.33
CA VAL A 53 9.49 5.65 -5.74
C VAL A 53 9.76 6.66 -4.63
N ASN A 54 10.15 7.87 -4.99
CA ASN A 54 10.05 9.06 -4.14
C ASN A 54 9.51 10.21 -5.01
N SER A 55 8.21 10.48 -4.88
CA SER A 55 7.50 11.39 -5.76
C SER A 55 6.99 12.61 -4.99
N ASP A 56 7.56 13.79 -5.29
CA ASP A 56 7.02 15.08 -4.85
C ASP A 56 5.77 15.43 -5.65
N MET A 57 4.62 15.47 -4.97
CA MET A 57 3.32 15.71 -5.56
C MET A 57 2.96 17.19 -5.68
N ILE A 58 3.76 18.11 -5.10
CA ILE A 58 3.46 19.54 -5.15
C ILE A 58 3.41 20.02 -6.61
N LYS A 59 4.41 19.67 -7.42
CA LYS A 59 4.45 20.05 -8.83
C LYS A 59 3.28 19.43 -9.64
N PRO A 60 3.03 18.11 -9.58
CA PRO A 60 1.84 17.50 -10.19
C PRO A 60 0.53 18.19 -9.79
N PHE A 61 0.33 18.47 -8.50
CA PHE A 61 -0.86 19.15 -8.01
C PHE A 61 -1.02 20.56 -8.57
N MET A 62 0.05 21.35 -8.58
CA MET A 62 0.02 22.70 -9.14
C MET A 62 -0.21 22.71 -10.66
N ILE A 63 0.32 21.72 -11.40
CA ILE A 63 0.08 21.62 -12.85
C ILE A 63 -1.38 21.31 -13.13
N GLN A 64 -1.98 20.31 -12.47
CA GLN A 64 -3.31 19.83 -12.79
C GLN A 64 -4.42 20.65 -12.12
N PHE A 65 -4.30 20.94 -10.82
CA PHE A 65 -5.37 21.56 -10.01
C PHE A 65 -5.13 23.04 -9.73
N LYS A 66 -3.97 23.58 -10.12
CA LYS A 66 -3.56 24.99 -9.95
C LYS A 66 -3.38 25.46 -8.51
N GLU A 67 -3.69 24.62 -7.53
CA GLU A 67 -3.51 24.91 -6.11
C GLU A 67 -3.20 23.65 -5.30
N THR A 68 -2.59 23.86 -4.13
CA THR A 68 -2.43 22.85 -3.09
C THR A 68 -2.28 23.54 -1.74
N LYS A 69 -2.85 22.95 -0.69
CA LYS A 69 -2.60 23.40 0.69
C LYS A 69 -1.22 22.98 1.19
N PHE A 70 -0.62 21.95 0.61
CA PHE A 70 0.62 21.37 1.10
C PHE A 70 1.87 22.20 0.79
N LYS A 71 2.77 22.28 1.77
CA LYS A 71 4.17 22.70 1.61
C LYS A 71 5.04 21.52 1.20
N ILE A 72 4.78 20.34 1.78
CA ILE A 72 5.42 19.07 1.44
C ILE A 72 4.29 18.06 1.25
N PHE A 73 4.32 17.31 0.15
CA PHE A 73 3.49 16.13 -0.01
C PHE A 73 4.23 15.14 -0.92
N THR A 74 4.74 14.07 -0.32
CA THR A 74 5.57 13.08 -0.98
C THR A 74 4.97 11.70 -0.81
N LEU A 75 4.87 10.99 -1.92
CA LEU A 75 4.56 9.56 -1.96
C LEU A 75 5.87 8.81 -2.15
N MET A 76 6.32 8.13 -1.11
CA MET A 76 7.52 7.31 -1.15
C MET A 76 7.15 5.84 -0.98
N THR A 77 7.86 4.94 -1.66
CA THR A 77 7.70 3.51 -1.45
C THR A 77 9.04 2.84 -1.23
N ILE A 78 9.12 2.01 -0.20
CA ILE A 78 10.34 1.38 0.30
C ILE A 78 10.23 -0.14 0.31
N TYR A 79 11.34 -0.86 0.27
CA TYR A 79 11.35 -2.30 0.50
C TYR A 79 12.64 -2.71 1.22
N HIS A 80 12.55 -3.58 2.22
CA HIS A 80 13.75 -4.07 2.89
C HIS A 80 14.37 -5.22 2.09
N GLU A 81 15.64 -5.08 1.69
CA GLU A 81 16.32 -5.97 0.72
C GLU A 81 16.35 -7.46 1.12
N GLN A 82 16.16 -7.77 2.39
CA GLN A 82 15.96 -9.15 2.86
C GLN A 82 14.50 -9.45 3.22
N THR A 83 13.97 -8.83 4.28
CA THR A 83 12.65 -9.14 4.85
C THR A 83 11.51 -9.05 3.83
N SER A 84 11.48 -8.05 2.94
CA SER A 84 10.40 -7.91 1.97
C SER A 84 10.41 -9.08 0.96
N PHE A 85 11.57 -9.43 0.42
CA PHE A 85 11.67 -10.51 -0.57
C PHE A 85 11.59 -11.91 0.05
N ASP A 86 12.01 -12.09 1.30
CA ASP A 86 11.72 -13.31 2.07
C ASP A 86 10.21 -13.50 2.27
N LEU A 87 9.49 -12.40 2.56
CA LEU A 87 8.03 -12.42 2.69
C LEU A 87 7.37 -12.76 1.34
N VAL A 88 7.81 -12.17 0.22
CA VAL A 88 7.27 -12.45 -1.13
C VAL A 88 7.55 -13.89 -1.58
N LYS A 89 8.71 -14.46 -1.27
CA LYS A 89 8.98 -15.89 -1.54
C LYS A 89 8.03 -16.80 -0.77
N LYS A 90 7.70 -16.44 0.47
CA LYS A 90 6.84 -17.24 1.35
C LYS A 90 5.36 -17.06 1.00
N TYR A 91 4.96 -15.83 0.69
CA TYR A 91 3.59 -15.44 0.37
C TYR A 91 3.61 -14.54 -0.86
N PRO A 92 3.23 -15.05 -2.04
CA PRO A 92 3.18 -14.26 -3.26
C PRO A 92 2.41 -12.95 -3.10
N VAL A 93 1.29 -12.96 -2.37
CA VAL A 93 0.47 -11.77 -2.09
C VAL A 93 1.25 -10.60 -1.46
N ALA A 94 2.38 -10.84 -0.79
CA ALA A 94 3.18 -9.77 -0.21
C ALA A 94 3.78 -8.80 -1.24
N GLY A 95 3.74 -9.11 -2.54
CA GLY A 95 4.13 -8.18 -3.58
C GLY A 95 3.22 -6.95 -3.67
N VAL A 96 1.97 -7.03 -3.18
CA VAL A 96 1.06 -5.86 -3.13
C VAL A 96 1.50 -4.79 -2.14
N PHE A 97 2.48 -5.10 -1.28
CA PHE A 97 3.16 -4.17 -0.38
C PHE A 97 4.68 -4.22 -0.53
N THR A 98 5.18 -4.70 -1.67
CA THR A 98 6.60 -4.67 -2.03
C THR A 98 6.74 -3.97 -3.38
N PRO A 99 6.87 -2.62 -3.38
CA PRO A 99 7.29 -1.78 -2.25
C PRO A 99 6.14 -1.30 -1.33
N LEU A 100 6.46 -0.99 -0.07
CA LEU A 100 5.55 -0.49 0.98
C LEU A 100 5.47 1.04 0.96
N GLY A 101 4.27 1.60 1.05
CA GLY A 101 4.03 3.04 1.04
C GLY A 101 4.44 3.78 2.34
N VAL A 102 4.96 4.98 2.16
CA VAL A 102 5.32 5.96 3.20
C VAL A 102 4.81 7.32 2.77
N GLY A 103 3.76 7.80 3.42
CA GLY A 103 3.20 9.12 3.18
C GLY A 103 3.93 10.18 4.00
N ILE A 104 4.49 11.21 3.35
CA ILE A 104 5.21 12.31 4.01
C ILE A 104 4.54 13.63 3.64
N TYR A 105 4.06 14.40 4.61
CA TYR A 105 3.32 15.62 4.29
C TYR A 105 3.47 16.71 5.35
N GLN A 106 3.24 17.96 4.92
CA GLN A 106 3.18 19.14 5.77
C GLN A 106 2.29 20.18 5.09
N ASP A 107 1.27 20.67 5.80
CA ASP A 107 0.41 21.75 5.33
C ASP A 107 1.15 23.10 5.33
N LYS A 108 0.78 24.06 4.47
CA LYS A 108 1.37 25.42 4.46
C LYS A 108 1.05 26.19 5.74
N ALA A 109 -0.07 25.86 6.37
CA ALA A 109 -0.56 26.51 7.58
C ALA A 109 0.11 25.99 8.87
N GLU A 110 0.94 24.95 8.79
CA GLU A 110 1.56 24.33 9.96
C GLU A 110 3.10 24.24 9.86
N ASN A 111 3.73 24.14 11.01
CA ASN A 111 5.17 23.92 11.09
C ASN A 111 5.52 22.44 11.26
N THR A 112 4.54 21.55 11.35
CA THR A 112 4.73 20.13 11.65
C THR A 112 4.81 19.32 10.37
N LEU A 113 5.85 18.48 10.25
CA LEU A 113 5.92 17.43 9.24
C LEU A 113 5.33 16.15 9.81
N HIS A 114 4.54 15.48 8.99
CA HIS A 114 3.89 14.22 9.31
C HIS A 114 4.44 13.09 8.46
N VAL A 115 4.55 11.90 9.05
CA VAL A 115 4.89 10.65 8.35
C VAL A 115 3.87 9.58 8.72
N SER A 116 3.36 8.87 7.71
CA SER A 116 2.36 7.81 7.85
C SER A 116 2.82 6.53 7.17
N ILE A 117 2.63 5.40 7.83
CA ILE A 117 2.92 4.04 7.32
C ILE A 117 1.88 3.07 7.85
N LEU A 118 1.66 1.95 7.15
CA LEU A 118 0.77 0.88 7.61
C LEU A 118 1.38 0.12 8.78
N THR A 119 0.52 -0.34 9.70
CA THR A 119 0.91 -1.28 10.76
C THR A 119 1.02 -2.70 10.24
N SER A 120 1.76 -3.56 10.93
CA SER A 120 1.79 -5.00 10.61
C SER A 120 0.40 -5.63 10.71
N ALA A 121 -0.42 -5.20 11.67
CA ALA A 121 -1.81 -5.63 11.80
C ALA A 121 -2.63 -5.28 10.55
N SER A 122 -2.48 -4.07 10.01
CA SER A 122 -3.14 -3.67 8.77
C SER A 122 -2.63 -4.48 7.58
N LEU A 123 -1.31 -4.66 7.45
CA LEU A 123 -0.72 -5.46 6.36
C LEU A 123 -1.23 -6.91 6.39
N SER A 124 -1.21 -7.53 7.57
CA SER A 124 -1.74 -8.89 7.78
C SER A 124 -3.22 -9.00 7.43
N LYS A 125 -4.03 -8.05 7.89
CA LYS A 125 -5.46 -7.99 7.60
C LYS A 125 -5.74 -7.92 6.09
N ILE A 126 -5.01 -7.09 5.36
CA ILE A 126 -5.22 -6.89 3.92
C ILE A 126 -4.77 -8.10 3.11
N MET A 127 -3.62 -8.68 3.46
CA MET A 127 -3.08 -9.84 2.76
C MET A 127 -3.75 -11.16 3.17
N GLY A 128 -4.51 -11.18 4.28
CA GLY A 128 -5.11 -12.39 4.83
C GLY A 128 -4.09 -13.39 5.39
N ILE A 129 -2.92 -12.91 5.84
CA ILE A 129 -1.84 -13.75 6.38
C ILE A 129 -1.35 -13.20 7.72
N GLU A 130 -0.92 -14.09 8.61
CA GLU A 130 -0.23 -13.72 9.86
C GLU A 130 1.18 -14.32 9.85
N ASP A 131 2.21 -13.46 9.94
CA ASP A 131 3.60 -13.92 9.94
C ASP A 131 4.53 -12.96 10.70
N GLU A 132 5.54 -13.53 11.36
CA GLU A 132 6.56 -12.76 12.07
C GLU A 132 7.42 -11.90 11.12
N LEU A 133 7.54 -12.25 9.83
CA LEU A 133 8.20 -11.41 8.84
C LEU A 133 7.50 -10.05 8.65
N ILE A 134 6.17 -10.00 8.80
CA ILE A 134 5.40 -8.75 8.67
C ILE A 134 5.68 -7.83 9.87
N LYS A 135 5.69 -8.39 11.09
CA LYS A 135 6.06 -7.67 12.32
C LYS A 135 7.51 -7.22 12.29
N LYS A 136 8.41 -8.06 11.75
CA LYS A 136 9.82 -7.71 11.55
C LYS A 136 9.97 -6.53 10.60
N LEU A 137 9.27 -6.53 9.46
CA LEU A 137 9.30 -5.43 8.50
C LEU A 137 8.84 -4.11 9.15
N GLU A 138 7.71 -4.13 9.84
CA GLU A 138 7.22 -2.98 10.62
C GLU A 138 8.26 -2.50 11.64
N SER A 139 8.83 -3.40 12.43
CA SER A 139 9.86 -3.04 13.41
C SER A 139 11.09 -2.39 12.78
N GLN A 140 11.51 -2.84 11.59
CA GLN A 140 12.63 -2.26 10.87
C GLN A 140 12.30 -0.84 10.40
N VAL A 141 11.11 -0.63 9.82
CA VAL A 141 10.64 0.69 9.39
C VAL A 141 10.55 1.66 10.59
N LEU A 142 9.94 1.23 11.69
CA LEU A 142 9.81 2.05 12.90
C LEU A 142 11.17 2.40 13.51
N ALA A 143 12.13 1.47 13.48
CA ALA A 143 13.48 1.74 13.98
C ALA A 143 14.17 2.84 13.15
N THR A 144 14.05 2.80 11.83
CA THR A 144 14.57 3.84 10.94
C THR A 144 13.90 5.19 11.18
N LEU A 145 12.56 5.23 11.23
CA LEU A 145 11.82 6.47 11.48
C LEU A 145 12.16 7.10 12.83
N LYS A 146 12.31 6.30 13.90
CA LYS A 146 12.73 6.79 15.22
C LYS A 146 14.15 7.39 15.21
N LYS A 147 15.07 6.88 14.38
CA LYS A 147 16.42 7.44 14.25
C LYS A 147 16.42 8.78 13.53
N VAL A 148 15.67 8.90 12.42
CA VAL A 148 15.66 10.13 11.61
C VAL A 148 14.72 11.20 12.17
N LEU A 149 13.70 10.80 12.95
CA LEU A 149 12.72 11.66 13.62
C LEU A 149 12.79 11.51 15.16
N PRO A 150 13.93 11.77 15.81
CA PRO A 150 14.14 11.43 17.23
C PRO A 150 13.24 12.20 18.20
N THR A 151 12.68 13.33 17.77
CA THR A 151 11.78 14.17 18.57
C THR A 151 10.32 14.06 18.13
N ALA A 152 10.00 13.15 17.19
CA ALA A 152 8.63 13.00 16.72
C ALA A 152 7.70 12.50 17.82
N LYS A 153 6.50 13.07 17.87
CA LYS A 153 5.38 12.45 18.57
C LYS A 153 4.90 11.26 17.75
N TYR A 154 4.63 10.15 18.42
CA TYR A 154 4.17 8.92 17.81
C TYR A 154 2.79 8.55 18.35
N LYS A 155 1.88 8.15 17.47
CA LYS A 155 0.59 7.56 17.83
C LYS A 155 0.15 6.56 16.76
N LEU A 156 -0.73 5.64 17.14
CA LEU A 156 -1.52 4.88 16.19
C LEU A 156 -2.70 5.73 15.71
N SER A 157 -3.19 5.47 14.50
CA SER A 157 -4.45 6.05 14.04
C SER A 157 -5.63 5.61 14.92
N GLN A 158 -6.77 6.27 14.71
CA GLN A 158 -8.03 5.79 15.25
C GLN A 158 -8.38 4.41 14.69
N GLU A 159 -9.30 3.72 15.36
CA GLU A 159 -9.81 2.43 14.89
C GLU A 159 -10.44 2.57 13.50
N PRO A 160 -10.17 1.64 12.59
CA PRO A 160 -10.69 1.69 11.23
C PRO A 160 -12.21 1.50 11.20
N LEU A 161 -12.85 1.96 10.12
CA LEU A 161 -14.24 1.60 9.86
C LEU A 161 -14.36 0.09 9.61
N SER A 162 -15.50 -0.47 10.00
CA SER A 162 -15.85 -1.82 9.57
C SER A 162 -15.99 -1.84 8.05
N GLU A 163 -15.35 -2.82 7.42
CA GLU A 163 -15.40 -3.05 5.98
C GLU A 163 -15.74 -4.51 5.76
N SER A 164 -16.74 -4.75 4.90
CA SER A 164 -17.26 -6.10 4.61
C SER A 164 -16.92 -6.56 3.20
N ARG A 165 -16.38 -5.65 2.37
CA ARG A 165 -15.90 -5.95 1.02
C ARG A 165 -14.47 -6.46 1.05
N GLU A 166 -14.08 -7.13 -0.03
CA GLU A 166 -12.76 -7.71 -0.20
C GLU A 166 -11.64 -6.65 -0.23
N LEU A 167 -10.73 -6.72 0.74
CA LEU A 167 -9.61 -5.79 0.88
C LEU A 167 -8.49 -6.03 -0.15
N LEU A 168 -8.51 -7.18 -0.81
CA LEU A 168 -7.60 -7.54 -1.88
C LEU A 168 -8.42 -7.89 -3.12
N THR A 169 -8.05 -7.34 -4.27
CA THR A 169 -8.62 -7.75 -5.55
C THR A 169 -7.61 -8.62 -6.28
N ARG A 170 -8.06 -9.78 -6.79
CA ARG A 170 -7.24 -10.75 -7.53
C ARG A 170 -7.94 -11.19 -8.80
N TYR A 171 -7.16 -11.28 -9.87
CA TYR A 171 -7.52 -11.90 -11.14
C TYR A 171 -6.46 -12.94 -11.52
N GLU A 172 -6.89 -13.97 -12.23
CA GLU A 172 -6.02 -15.05 -12.71
C GLU A 172 -6.27 -15.25 -14.20
N LEU A 173 -5.19 -15.31 -14.98
CA LEU A 173 -5.19 -15.63 -16.40
C LEU A 173 -4.51 -16.99 -16.57
N GLU A 174 -5.24 -17.97 -17.09
CA GLU A 174 -4.66 -19.27 -17.45
C GLU A 174 -3.70 -19.13 -18.63
N VAL A 175 -2.57 -19.83 -18.58
CA VAL A 175 -1.50 -19.74 -19.58
C VAL A 175 -0.97 -21.13 -19.92
N ASP A 176 -0.92 -21.45 -21.20
CA ASP A 176 -0.26 -22.65 -21.69
C ASP A 176 1.28 -22.51 -21.55
N GLY A 177 1.93 -23.57 -21.04
CA GLY A 177 3.32 -23.51 -20.56
C GLY A 177 4.38 -23.03 -21.57
N ASP A 178 4.14 -23.15 -22.86
CA ASP A 178 5.07 -22.70 -23.92
C ASP A 178 4.90 -21.20 -24.27
N ASP A 179 3.86 -20.52 -23.77
CA ASP A 179 3.49 -19.15 -24.17
C ASP A 179 3.69 -18.07 -23.09
N VAL A 180 4.34 -18.41 -21.98
CA VAL A 180 4.50 -17.51 -20.81
C VAL A 180 5.02 -16.12 -21.16
N LYS A 181 5.97 -16.03 -22.08
CA LYS A 181 6.56 -14.75 -22.50
C LYS A 181 5.54 -13.89 -23.26
N THR A 182 4.86 -14.47 -24.25
CA THR A 182 3.84 -13.79 -25.05
C THR A 182 2.66 -13.38 -24.17
N ALA A 183 2.20 -14.28 -23.28
CA ALA A 183 1.13 -14.00 -22.34
C ALA A 183 1.49 -12.82 -21.43
N LYS A 184 2.72 -12.78 -20.90
CA LYS A 184 3.22 -11.62 -20.15
C LYS A 184 3.21 -10.35 -21.00
N GLU A 185 3.72 -10.39 -22.24
CA GLU A 185 3.76 -9.23 -23.13
C GLU A 185 2.34 -8.68 -23.42
N ASN A 186 1.36 -9.56 -23.64
CA ASN A 186 -0.04 -9.20 -23.83
C ASN A 186 -0.66 -8.57 -22.59
N VAL A 187 -0.42 -9.15 -21.40
CA VAL A 187 -0.86 -8.57 -20.12
C VAL A 187 -0.32 -7.15 -19.95
N LEU A 188 0.98 -6.95 -20.21
CA LEU A 188 1.60 -5.63 -20.06
C LEU A 188 1.08 -4.62 -21.08
N LEU A 189 0.85 -5.03 -22.32
CA LEU A 189 0.28 -4.17 -23.35
C LEU A 189 -1.17 -3.76 -23.01
N GLY A 190 -1.99 -4.71 -22.57
CA GLY A 190 -3.36 -4.43 -22.12
C GLY A 190 -3.39 -3.48 -20.93
N LEU A 191 -2.49 -3.69 -19.96
CA LEU A 191 -2.35 -2.82 -18.80
C LEU A 191 -1.94 -1.39 -19.21
N ASP A 192 -0.89 -1.23 -20.02
CA ASP A 192 -0.42 0.10 -20.44
C ASP A 192 -1.51 0.87 -21.21
N ASN A 193 -2.26 0.17 -22.09
CA ASN A 193 -3.39 0.77 -22.82
C ASN A 193 -4.53 1.18 -21.89
N GLY A 194 -4.97 0.27 -21.01
CA GLY A 194 -6.07 0.52 -20.08
C GLY A 194 -5.75 1.61 -19.07
N LEU A 195 -4.55 1.60 -18.48
CA LEU A 195 -4.10 2.64 -17.55
C LEU A 195 -4.14 4.03 -18.20
N SER A 196 -3.61 4.14 -19.43
CA SER A 196 -3.61 5.39 -20.19
C SER A 196 -5.03 5.90 -20.46
N LEU A 197 -5.95 5.01 -20.89
CA LEU A 197 -7.35 5.34 -21.18
C LEU A 197 -8.07 5.97 -19.99
N TYR A 198 -7.83 5.41 -18.79
CA TYR A 198 -8.48 5.88 -17.57
C TYR A 198 -7.64 6.91 -16.79
N GLY A 199 -6.50 7.35 -17.33
CA GLY A 199 -5.66 8.40 -16.72
C GLY A 199 -4.94 7.96 -15.44
N PHE A 200 -4.60 6.68 -15.34
CA PHE A 200 -3.64 6.17 -14.36
C PHE A 200 -2.22 6.35 -14.89
N ILE A 201 -1.27 6.47 -13.96
CA ILE A 201 0.17 6.53 -14.27
C ILE A 201 0.90 5.43 -13.53
N VAL A 202 1.93 4.86 -14.18
CA VAL A 202 2.89 3.98 -13.52
C VAL A 202 4.02 4.85 -12.97
N ALA A 203 4.00 5.08 -11.65
CA ALA A 203 4.99 5.89 -10.94
C ALA A 203 6.33 5.16 -10.75
N GLY A 204 6.31 3.82 -10.76
CA GLY A 204 7.51 2.99 -10.62
C GLY A 204 7.23 1.54 -11.01
N LYS A 205 8.27 0.83 -11.42
CA LYS A 205 8.26 -0.60 -11.70
C LYS A 205 9.38 -1.26 -10.91
N LEU A 206 9.09 -2.35 -10.21
CA LEU A 206 10.05 -3.17 -9.49
C LEU A 206 9.99 -4.60 -10.05
N ASP A 207 11.12 -5.13 -10.50
CA ASP A 207 11.25 -6.53 -10.88
C ASP A 207 11.69 -7.30 -9.63
N LEU A 208 10.74 -7.88 -8.91
CA LEU A 208 11.00 -8.55 -7.63
C LEU A 208 11.85 -9.81 -7.83
N ASN A 209 11.77 -10.43 -9.01
CA ASN A 209 12.57 -11.61 -9.34
C ASN A 209 14.08 -11.33 -9.26
N LYS A 210 14.52 -10.13 -9.65
CA LYS A 210 15.94 -9.72 -9.55
C LYS A 210 16.47 -9.66 -8.11
N HIS A 211 15.60 -9.53 -7.13
CA HIS A 211 15.99 -9.45 -5.72
C HIS A 211 15.86 -10.79 -4.98
N MET A 212 15.27 -11.81 -5.61
CA MET A 212 15.09 -13.14 -5.02
C MET A 212 16.10 -14.14 -5.58
N LYS A 213 17.09 -14.53 -4.78
CA LYS A 213 17.91 -15.70 -5.10
C LYS A 213 17.01 -16.94 -5.16
N ASP A 214 17.18 -17.75 -6.21
CA ASP A 214 16.41 -18.97 -6.45
C ASP A 214 14.89 -18.72 -6.49
N SER A 215 14.47 -17.64 -7.18
CA SER A 215 13.07 -17.24 -7.26
C SER A 215 12.15 -18.41 -7.68
N PRO A 216 11.01 -18.63 -6.98
CA PRO A 216 10.02 -19.64 -7.36
C PRO A 216 9.13 -19.18 -8.54
N TYR A 217 9.37 -17.98 -9.08
CA TYR A 217 8.55 -17.39 -10.13
C TYR A 217 9.28 -17.37 -11.48
N ASP A 218 8.56 -17.57 -12.58
CA ASP A 218 9.05 -17.29 -13.93
C ASP A 218 9.29 -15.79 -14.09
N PHE A 219 8.34 -15.00 -13.60
CA PHE A 219 8.47 -13.56 -13.42
C PHE A 219 7.66 -13.10 -12.21
N TYR A 220 8.10 -12.00 -11.60
CA TYR A 220 7.36 -11.29 -10.57
C TYR A 220 7.66 -9.80 -10.69
N ASP A 221 6.65 -9.01 -11.08
CA ASP A 221 6.75 -7.57 -11.19
C ASP A 221 5.77 -6.86 -10.25
N GLY A 222 6.21 -5.74 -9.69
CA GLY A 222 5.40 -4.81 -8.91
C GLY A 222 5.28 -3.48 -9.64
N TYR A 223 4.05 -3.06 -9.93
CA TYR A 223 3.75 -1.81 -10.62
C TYR A 223 3.14 -0.81 -9.63
N SER A 224 3.87 0.26 -9.32
CA SER A 224 3.37 1.34 -8.47
C SER A 224 2.47 2.25 -9.31
N ILE A 225 1.15 2.12 -9.15
CA ILE A 225 0.12 2.81 -9.93
C ILE A 225 -0.47 3.95 -9.11
N CYS A 226 -0.63 5.11 -9.75
CA CYS A 226 -1.23 6.29 -9.14
C CYS A 226 -2.29 6.89 -10.07
N LYS A 227 -3.29 7.54 -9.47
CA LYS A 227 -4.26 8.37 -10.17
C LYS A 227 -4.31 9.73 -9.51
N LEU A 228 -3.82 10.75 -10.21
CA LEU A 228 -3.55 12.05 -9.63
C LEU A 228 -4.79 12.73 -8.99
N PRO A 229 -6.00 12.68 -9.60
CA PRO A 229 -7.22 13.15 -8.95
C PRO A 229 -7.58 12.42 -7.65
N VAL A 230 -7.34 11.11 -7.56
CA VAL A 230 -7.66 10.33 -6.36
C VAL A 230 -6.82 10.82 -5.18
N ILE A 231 -5.49 10.81 -5.34
CA ILE A 231 -4.61 11.20 -4.25
C ILE A 231 -4.77 12.68 -3.88
N TYR A 232 -5.01 13.56 -4.86
CA TYR A 232 -5.27 14.97 -4.58
C TYR A 232 -6.51 15.15 -3.71
N THR A 233 -7.65 14.62 -4.14
CA THR A 233 -8.93 14.77 -3.44
C THR A 233 -8.87 14.19 -2.03
N VAL A 234 -8.36 12.95 -1.88
CA VAL A 234 -8.25 12.30 -0.58
C VAL A 234 -7.29 13.06 0.34
N ALA A 235 -6.15 13.51 -0.16
CA ALA A 235 -5.16 14.20 0.66
C ALA A 235 -5.70 15.50 1.29
N LEU A 236 -6.62 16.19 0.61
CA LEU A 236 -7.19 17.43 1.15
C LEU A 236 -7.89 17.23 2.51
N THR A 237 -8.48 16.07 2.76
CA THR A 237 -9.16 15.75 4.03
C THR A 237 -8.40 14.75 4.89
N LYS A 238 -7.71 13.80 4.27
CA LYS A 238 -7.04 12.64 4.88
C LYS A 238 -5.63 12.43 4.32
N PRO A 239 -4.68 13.34 4.56
CA PRO A 239 -3.31 13.22 4.03
C PRO A 239 -2.57 11.97 4.51
N GLU A 240 -2.92 11.42 5.68
CA GLU A 240 -2.39 10.15 6.19
C GLU A 240 -2.71 8.94 5.30
N ALA A 241 -3.72 9.03 4.42
CA ALA A 241 -4.03 8.00 3.45
C ALA A 241 -2.90 7.82 2.40
N ALA A 242 -1.96 8.77 2.30
CA ALA A 242 -0.77 8.65 1.47
C ALA A 242 0.09 7.41 1.79
N ALA A 243 -0.04 6.81 2.98
CA ALA A 243 0.60 5.54 3.34
C ALA A 243 0.17 4.36 2.43
N PHE A 244 -0.97 4.46 1.76
CA PHE A 244 -1.45 3.46 0.80
C PHE A 244 -1.03 3.74 -0.64
N ALA A 245 -0.27 4.80 -0.89
CA ALA A 245 0.02 5.31 -2.22
C ALA A 245 1.52 5.37 -2.55
N PRO A 246 1.91 5.13 -3.81
CA PRO A 246 1.10 4.57 -4.89
C PRO A 246 0.64 3.13 -4.58
N CYS A 247 -0.48 2.70 -5.16
CA CYS A 247 -0.95 1.33 -5.00
C CYS A 247 -0.07 0.39 -5.83
N THR A 248 0.36 -0.74 -5.27
CA THR A 248 1.14 -1.73 -6.05
C THR A 248 0.22 -2.78 -6.65
N LEU A 249 0.26 -2.91 -7.97
CA LEU A 249 -0.24 -4.10 -8.68
C LEU A 249 0.91 -5.12 -8.75
N ALA A 250 0.72 -6.26 -8.11
CA ALA A 250 1.59 -7.42 -8.25
C ALA A 250 1.15 -8.25 -9.46
N ILE A 251 2.11 -8.59 -10.31
CA ILE A 251 1.91 -9.42 -11.50
C ILE A 251 2.96 -10.53 -11.49
N TYR A 252 2.54 -11.78 -11.37
CA TYR A 252 3.49 -12.89 -11.29
C TYR A 252 2.97 -14.18 -11.88
N LYS A 253 3.92 -15.06 -12.22
CA LYS A 253 3.67 -16.46 -12.55
C LYS A 253 4.61 -17.33 -11.75
N LYS A 254 4.07 -18.28 -10.98
CA LYS A 254 4.90 -19.32 -10.35
C LYS A 254 5.36 -20.35 -11.38
N LYS A 255 6.53 -20.94 -11.14
CA LYS A 255 7.12 -21.99 -12.02
C LYS A 255 6.27 -23.26 -12.07
N ASP A 256 5.57 -23.58 -10.98
CA ASP A 256 4.76 -24.78 -10.80
C ASP A 256 3.26 -24.57 -11.08
N GLU A 257 2.87 -23.38 -11.56
CA GLU A 257 1.48 -23.03 -11.90
C GLU A 257 1.36 -22.58 -13.37
N ASN A 258 0.22 -22.90 -13.99
CA ASN A 258 -0.09 -22.52 -15.38
C ASN A 258 -0.96 -21.26 -15.45
N LYS A 259 -0.69 -20.28 -14.58
CA LYS A 259 -1.46 -19.03 -14.55
C LYS A 259 -0.61 -17.81 -14.21
N ILE A 260 -1.01 -16.67 -14.74
CA ILE A 260 -0.54 -15.35 -14.33
C ILE A 260 -1.54 -14.80 -13.33
N VAL A 261 -1.04 -14.34 -12.18
CA VAL A 261 -1.85 -13.69 -11.15
C VAL A 261 -1.62 -12.19 -11.22
N LEU A 262 -2.72 -11.43 -11.19
CA LEU A 262 -2.74 -9.99 -11.05
C LEU A 262 -3.49 -9.64 -9.77
N GLU A 263 -2.82 -8.99 -8.82
CA GLU A 263 -3.46 -8.63 -7.55
C GLU A 263 -2.99 -7.30 -6.98
N TYR A 264 -3.90 -6.60 -6.30
CA TYR A 264 -3.63 -5.31 -5.70
C TYR A 264 -4.54 -5.05 -4.48
N PRO A 265 -4.16 -4.13 -3.57
CA PRO A 265 -5.00 -3.76 -2.44
C PRO A 265 -6.20 -2.93 -2.93
N SER A 266 -7.41 -3.35 -2.59
CA SER A 266 -8.63 -2.62 -2.94
C SER A 266 -8.66 -1.23 -2.29
N VAL A 267 -9.33 -0.26 -2.92
CA VAL A 267 -9.50 1.09 -2.35
C VAL A 267 -10.28 1.11 -1.03
N TYR A 268 -11.00 0.03 -0.71
CA TYR A 268 -11.73 -0.09 0.55
C TYR A 268 -10.82 0.03 1.77
N ASN A 269 -9.55 -0.38 1.64
CA ASN A 269 -8.53 -0.16 2.66
C ASN A 269 -8.34 1.32 3.00
N TRP A 270 -8.33 2.19 1.98
CA TRP A 270 -8.23 3.63 2.19
C TRP A 270 -9.44 4.15 2.95
N ILE A 271 -10.63 3.74 2.52
CA ILE A 271 -11.91 4.16 3.10
C ILE A 271 -11.97 3.77 4.58
N SER A 272 -11.66 2.51 4.88
CA SER A 272 -11.71 1.98 6.23
C SER A 272 -10.63 2.55 7.13
N SER A 273 -9.36 2.48 6.71
CA SER A 273 -8.21 2.68 7.58
C SER A 273 -7.85 4.14 7.76
N ALA A 274 -8.02 4.96 6.71
CA ALA A 274 -7.81 6.41 6.81
C ALA A 274 -9.10 7.18 7.18
N LEU A 275 -10.19 6.47 7.47
CA LEU A 275 -11.48 7.05 7.88
C LEU A 275 -12.04 8.06 6.87
N ILE A 276 -11.98 7.74 5.58
CA ILE A 276 -12.51 8.59 4.52
C ILE A 276 -14.03 8.46 4.52
N LYS A 277 -14.70 9.53 4.95
CA LYS A 277 -16.17 9.58 5.12
C LYS A 277 -16.81 10.64 4.24
N ASP A 278 -16.04 11.60 3.75
CA ASP A 278 -16.55 12.62 2.85
C ASP A 278 -16.88 12.00 1.49
N LYS A 279 -17.96 12.50 0.89
CA LYS A 279 -18.52 11.94 -0.34
C LYS A 279 -17.51 11.98 -1.49
N ASP A 280 -16.77 13.08 -1.63
CA ASP A 280 -15.86 13.27 -2.75
C ASP A 280 -14.68 12.28 -2.69
N GLY A 281 -14.10 12.08 -1.49
CA GLY A 281 -13.05 11.09 -1.25
C GLY A 281 -13.54 9.65 -1.48
N VAL A 282 -14.75 9.31 -1.04
CA VAL A 282 -15.33 7.98 -1.29
C VAL A 282 -15.60 7.77 -2.79
N ASP A 283 -16.27 8.72 -3.44
CA ASP A 283 -16.65 8.62 -4.85
C ASP A 283 -15.43 8.48 -5.77
N VAL A 284 -14.37 9.27 -5.54
CA VAL A 284 -13.16 9.22 -6.38
C VAL A 284 -12.42 7.87 -6.22
N LEU A 285 -12.40 7.31 -5.01
CA LEU A 285 -11.81 5.99 -4.75
C LEU A 285 -12.61 4.88 -5.40
N LEU A 286 -13.93 4.85 -5.21
CA LEU A 286 -14.80 3.82 -5.79
C LEU A 286 -14.76 3.85 -7.32
N LYS A 287 -14.77 5.04 -7.92
CA LYS A 287 -14.62 5.19 -9.36
C LYS A 287 -13.26 4.68 -9.85
N ALA A 288 -12.18 4.94 -9.12
CA ALA A 288 -10.86 4.44 -9.48
C ALA A 288 -10.80 2.91 -9.38
N GLN A 289 -11.39 2.31 -8.34
CA GLN A 289 -11.51 0.85 -8.20
C GLN A 289 -12.26 0.24 -9.39
N GLU A 290 -13.44 0.76 -9.72
CA GLU A 290 -14.26 0.26 -10.84
C GLU A 290 -13.49 0.32 -12.16
N GLN A 291 -12.84 1.45 -12.45
CA GLN A 291 -12.06 1.63 -13.67
C GLN A 291 -10.84 0.70 -13.71
N PHE A 292 -10.18 0.50 -12.57
CA PHE A 292 -9.01 -0.39 -12.51
C PHE A 292 -9.42 -1.87 -12.62
N GLN A 293 -10.55 -2.26 -12.04
CA GLN A 293 -11.14 -3.59 -12.25
C GLN A 293 -11.54 -3.82 -13.71
N ALA A 294 -12.13 -2.82 -14.38
CA ALA A 294 -12.46 -2.92 -15.79
C ALA A 294 -11.21 -3.19 -16.66
N ILE A 295 -10.10 -2.49 -16.39
CA ILE A 295 -8.82 -2.76 -17.08
C ILE A 295 -8.36 -4.21 -16.89
N LEU A 296 -8.39 -4.70 -15.65
CA LEU A 296 -7.90 -6.05 -15.37
C LEU A 296 -8.83 -7.14 -15.91
N LEU A 297 -10.14 -6.91 -15.91
CA LEU A 297 -11.12 -7.81 -16.54
C LEU A 297 -10.86 -7.93 -18.04
N GLU A 298 -10.66 -6.83 -18.75
CA GLU A 298 -10.32 -6.84 -20.19
C GLU A 298 -9.02 -7.58 -20.51
N ILE A 299 -8.11 -7.74 -19.54
CA ILE A 299 -6.84 -8.46 -19.72
C ILE A 299 -7.01 -9.97 -19.52
N VAL A 300 -7.93 -10.40 -18.66
CA VAL A 300 -8.08 -11.81 -18.28
C VAL A 300 -9.26 -12.53 -18.96
N GLU A 301 -10.12 -11.79 -19.65
CA GLU A 301 -11.19 -12.32 -20.53
C GLU A 301 -10.67 -12.59 -21.95
#